data_AF-A0A183FE83-F1
#
_entry.id   AF-A0A183FE83-F1
#
_cell.length_a   1.000
_cell.length_b   1.000
_cell.length_c   1.000
_cell.angle_alpha   90.00
_cell.angle_beta   90.00
_cell.angle_gamma   90.00
#
_symmetry.space_group_name_H-M   'P 1'
#
loop_
_entity.id
_entity.type
_entity.pdbx_description
1 polymer ?
#
loop_
_entity_poly.entity_id
_entity_poly.type
_entity_poly.pdbx_seq_one_letter_code
_entity_poly.pdbx_strand_id
1 'polypeptide(L)'
;LAVSGLGRIGREVASRLRAFGMRVILYDPMVIKEAAAAMDIELFSLKEIWPQTDFITVHVPEQPPKCRNLVQHPKAICTPHLWASTIDAELRVANEIAENIVQFNKGSIRDGLPRFIESRL
;
A
#
# COMPACT_ATOMS: atom_id res chain seq x y z
N LEU A 1 -0.66 -0.66 -16.87
CA LEU A 1 -0.03 -0.83 -15.54
C LEU A 1 -0.98 -1.61 -14.65
N ALA A 2 -0.51 -2.68 -14.00
CA ALA A 2 -1.26 -3.35 -12.94
C ALA A 2 -0.82 -2.85 -11.56
N VAL A 3 -1.79 -2.52 -10.72
CA VAL A 3 -1.59 -2.17 -9.31
C VAL A 3 -1.97 -3.40 -8.50
N SER A 4 -1.04 -3.93 -7.71
CA SER A 4 -1.29 -5.01 -6.76
C SER A 4 -1.46 -4.42 -5.36
N GLY A 5 -2.68 -4.46 -4.81
CA GLY A 5 -3.02 -3.90 -3.51
C GLY A 5 -3.60 -2.47 -3.59
N LEU A 6 -4.85 -2.30 -3.17
CA LEU A 6 -5.60 -1.04 -3.21
C LEU A 6 -5.65 -0.35 -1.83
N GLY A 7 -4.51 -0.29 -1.16
CA GLY A 7 -4.34 0.46 0.09
C GLY A 7 -4.28 1.98 -0.13
N ARG A 8 -3.87 2.72 0.91
CA ARG A 8 -3.64 4.18 0.83
C ARG A 8 -2.67 4.53 -0.31
N ILE A 9 -1.54 3.82 -0.40
CA ILE A 9 -0.49 4.08 -1.41
C ILE A 9 -0.96 3.65 -2.82
N GLY A 10 -1.56 2.46 -2.95
CA GLY A 10 -2.00 1.93 -4.25
C GLY A 10 -3.02 2.84 -4.95
N ARG A 11 -3.94 3.44 -4.19
CA ARG A 11 -4.90 4.43 -4.72
C ARG A 11 -4.23 5.69 -5.27
N GLU A 12 -3.26 6.21 -4.52
CA GLU A 12 -2.50 7.41 -4.91
C GLU A 12 -1.65 7.17 -6.17
N VAL A 13 -1.06 5.99 -6.30
CA VAL A 13 -0.30 5.60 -7.49
C VAL A 13 -1.23 5.43 -8.69
N ALA A 14 -2.37 4.75 -8.53
CA ALA A 14 -3.37 4.60 -9.58
C ALA A 14 -3.88 5.96 -10.10
N SER A 15 -4.20 6.87 -9.18
CA SER A 15 -4.68 8.22 -9.52
C SER A 15 -3.65 9.01 -10.34
N ARG A 16 -2.38 9.06 -9.90
CA ARG A 16 -1.31 9.77 -10.61
C ARG A 16 -1.07 9.19 -12.00
N LEU A 17 -1.02 7.87 -12.13
CA LEU A 17 -0.69 7.24 -13.41
C LEU A 17 -1.85 7.32 -14.43
N ARG A 18 -3.09 7.42 -13.97
CA ARG A 18 -4.22 7.79 -14.84
C ARG A 18 -4.07 9.20 -15.41
N ALA A 19 -3.56 10.16 -14.63
CA ALA A 19 -3.32 11.51 -15.13
C ALA A 19 -2.25 11.54 -16.24
N PHE A 20 -1.37 10.54 -16.29
CA PHE A 20 -0.43 10.32 -17.40
C PHE A 20 -1.04 9.55 -18.58
N GLY A 21 -2.35 9.30 -18.59
CA GLY A 21 -3.05 8.57 -19.66
C GLY A 21 -2.82 7.05 -19.65
N MET A 22 -2.29 6.48 -18.55
CA MET A 22 -2.07 5.04 -18.47
C MET A 22 -3.38 4.29 -18.18
N ARG A 23 -3.59 3.15 -18.84
CA ARG A 23 -4.60 2.17 -18.43
C ARG A 23 -4.15 1.51 -17.12
N VAL A 24 -4.91 1.73 -16.06
CA VAL A 24 -4.64 1.16 -14.72
C VAL A 24 -5.64 0.04 -14.44
N ILE A 25 -5.11 -1.16 -14.22
CA ILE A 25 -5.88 -2.34 -13.82
C ILE A 25 -5.50 -2.75 -12.39
N LEU A 26 -6.43 -3.36 -11.66
CA LEU A 26 -6.25 -3.74 -10.26
C LEU A 26 -6.17 -5.25 -10.10
N TYR A 27 -5.28 -5.69 -9.20
CA TYR A 27 -5.35 -6.98 -8.54
C TYR A 27 -5.26 -6.78 -7.02
N ASP A 28 -6.29 -7.17 -6.28
CA ASP A 28 -6.25 -7.23 -4.82
C ASP A 28 -7.20 -8.34 -4.34
N PRO A 29 -6.70 -9.41 -3.68
CA PRO A 29 -7.55 -10.52 -3.23
C PRO A 29 -8.55 -10.11 -2.15
N MET A 30 -8.35 -8.98 -1.48
CA MET A 30 -9.22 -8.50 -0.40
C MET A 30 -10.32 -7.55 -0.90
N VAL A 31 -10.25 -7.10 -2.15
CA VAL A 31 -11.19 -6.14 -2.74
C VAL A 31 -12.22 -6.87 -3.59
N ILE A 32 -13.49 -6.57 -3.37
CA ILE A 32 -14.60 -7.06 -4.21
C ILE A 32 -14.78 -6.18 -5.45
N LYS A 33 -15.34 -6.75 -6.53
CA LYS A 33 -15.45 -6.08 -7.84
C LYS A 33 -16.23 -4.77 -7.76
N GLU A 34 -17.25 -4.72 -6.92
CA GLU A 34 -18.13 -3.56 -6.73
C GLU A 34 -17.35 -2.38 -6.12
N ALA A 35 -16.49 -2.65 -5.15
CA ALA A 35 -15.64 -1.64 -4.54
C ALA A 35 -14.60 -1.08 -5.52
N ALA A 36 -14.04 -1.93 -6.39
CA ALA A 36 -13.12 -1.50 -7.43
C ALA A 36 -13.83 -0.63 -8.50
N ALA A 37 -15.04 -1.02 -8.91
CA ALA A 37 -15.85 -0.27 -9.87
C ALA A 37 -16.23 1.12 -9.35
N ALA A 38 -16.50 1.28 -8.04
CA ALA A 38 -16.76 2.59 -7.43
C ALA A 38 -15.56 3.56 -7.54
N MET A 39 -14.35 3.05 -7.77
CA MET A 39 -13.13 3.83 -7.99
C MET A 39 -12.73 3.91 -9.47
N ASP A 40 -13.63 3.49 -10.37
CA ASP A 40 -13.39 3.41 -11.81
C ASP A 40 -12.16 2.56 -12.14
N ILE A 41 -11.91 1.49 -11.37
CA ILE A 41 -10.79 0.56 -11.59
C ILE A 41 -11.34 -0.83 -11.89
N GLU A 42 -10.92 -1.41 -13.01
CA GLU A 42 -11.23 -2.79 -13.35
C GLU A 42 -10.39 -3.75 -12.48
N LEU A 43 -11.08 -4.67 -11.79
CA LEU A 43 -10.46 -5.72 -10.98
C LEU A 43 -10.30 -7.00 -11.81
N PHE A 44 -9.07 -7.50 -11.86
CA PHE A 44 -8.69 -8.74 -12.55
C PHE A 44 -8.04 -9.72 -11.57
N SER A 45 -8.04 -10.99 -11.93
CA SER A 45 -7.25 -12.01 -11.27
C SER A 45 -5.78 -11.94 -11.72
N LEU A 46 -4.89 -12.57 -10.93
CA LEU A 46 -3.46 -12.59 -11.24
C LEU A 46 -3.17 -13.18 -12.64
N LYS A 47 -3.91 -14.21 -13.06
CA LYS A 47 -3.74 -14.83 -14.39
C LYS A 47 -4.12 -13.90 -15.54
N GLU A 48 -5.13 -13.05 -15.30
CA GLU A 48 -5.64 -12.12 -16.30
C GLU A 48 -4.76 -10.88 -16.44
N ILE A 49 -4.01 -10.46 -15.40
CA ILE A 49 -3.14 -9.29 -15.51
C ILE A 49 -1.85 -9.57 -16.31
N TRP A 50 -1.29 -10.79 -16.21
CA TRP A 50 -0.01 -11.14 -16.84
C TRP A 50 0.05 -10.86 -18.36
N PRO A 51 -0.92 -11.28 -19.18
CA PRO A 51 -0.81 -11.15 -20.64
C PRO A 51 -1.03 -9.72 -21.17
N GLN A 52 -1.51 -8.79 -20.34
CA GLN A 52 -1.97 -7.46 -20.78
C GLN A 52 -1.28 -6.30 -20.03
N THR A 53 -0.19 -6.57 -19.31
CA THR A 53 0.47 -5.59 -18.46
C THR A 53 1.97 -5.48 -18.74
N ASP A 54 2.40 -4.28 -19.09
CA ASP A 54 3.83 -3.95 -19.28
C ASP A 54 4.56 -3.66 -17.96
N PHE A 55 3.84 -3.09 -16.98
CA PHE A 55 4.39 -2.64 -15.70
C PHE A 55 3.50 -3.04 -14.54
N ILE A 56 4.09 -3.57 -13.48
CA ILE A 56 3.40 -3.95 -12.24
C ILE A 56 3.97 -3.14 -11.09
N THR A 57 3.09 -2.55 -10.28
CA THR A 57 3.45 -1.91 -9.01
C THR A 57 2.80 -2.67 -7.86
N VAL A 58 3.56 -2.89 -6.78
CA VAL A 58 3.15 -3.76 -5.66
C VAL A 58 3.06 -2.94 -4.39
N HIS A 59 1.88 -2.94 -3.77
CA HIS A 59 1.50 -2.18 -2.57
C HIS A 59 0.76 -3.07 -1.56
N VAL A 60 1.32 -4.26 -1.31
CA VAL A 60 0.80 -5.21 -0.31
C VAL A 60 1.62 -5.14 0.98
N PRO A 61 1.03 -5.46 2.15
CA PRO A 61 1.67 -5.25 3.45
C PRO A 61 2.78 -6.24 3.84
N GLU A 62 3.09 -7.27 3.05
CA GLU A 62 4.06 -8.30 3.45
C GLU A 62 5.51 -7.77 3.45
N GLN A 63 6.11 -7.68 4.63
CA GLN A 63 7.53 -7.41 4.88
C GLN A 63 8.02 -8.27 6.07
N PRO A 64 9.29 -8.72 6.11
CA PRO A 64 10.36 -8.52 5.12
C PRO A 64 10.30 -9.52 3.95
N PRO A 65 10.92 -9.21 2.80
CA PRO A 65 10.99 -10.13 1.66
C PRO A 65 11.75 -11.41 2.05
N LYS A 66 11.10 -12.56 1.90
CA LYS A 66 11.70 -13.88 2.17
C LYS A 66 12.82 -14.23 1.19
N CYS A 67 12.79 -13.67 -0.02
CA CYS A 67 13.72 -13.97 -1.10
C CYS A 67 14.70 -12.83 -1.34
N ARG A 68 16.01 -13.09 -1.16
CA ARG A 68 17.09 -12.11 -1.45
C ARG A 68 17.54 -12.11 -2.91
N ASN A 69 17.18 -13.14 -3.68
CA ASN A 69 17.62 -13.32 -5.08
C ASN A 69 17.24 -12.13 -5.97
N LEU A 70 16.09 -11.49 -5.71
CA LEU A 70 15.65 -10.33 -6.49
C LEU A 70 16.56 -9.11 -6.26
N VAL A 71 17.02 -8.90 -5.03
CA VAL A 71 17.91 -7.78 -4.67
C VAL A 71 19.29 -7.93 -5.32
N GLN A 72 19.71 -9.17 -5.59
CA GLN A 72 21.01 -9.47 -6.21
C GLN A 72 20.94 -9.53 -7.75
N HIS A 73 19.76 -9.42 -8.34
CA HIS A 73 19.62 -9.56 -9.79
C HIS A 73 20.23 -8.34 -10.51
N PRO A 74 20.99 -8.52 -11.61
CA PRO A 74 21.68 -7.41 -12.28
C PRO A 74 20.73 -6.36 -12.89
N LYS A 75 19.46 -6.71 -13.10
CA LYS A 75 18.40 -5.78 -13.55
C LYS A 75 17.55 -5.21 -12.41
N ALA A 76 17.92 -5.44 -11.16
CA ALA A 76 17.23 -4.86 -10.02
C ALA A 76 17.83 -3.50 -9.67
N ILE A 77 16.97 -2.50 -9.48
CA ILE A 77 17.34 -1.21 -8.89
C ILE A 77 16.78 -1.21 -7.48
N CYS A 78 17.66 -1.02 -6.49
CA CYS A 78 17.28 -1.03 -5.08
C CYS A 78 17.56 0.32 -4.42
N THR A 79 16.59 0.83 -3.68
CA THR A 79 16.71 2.00 -2.83
C THR A 79 16.62 1.57 -1.36
N PRO A 80 17.37 2.18 -0.42
CA PRO A 80 17.48 1.73 0.96
C PRO A 80 16.25 2.07 1.84
N HIS A 81 15.05 1.64 1.44
CA HIS A 81 13.78 1.83 2.15
C HIS A 81 13.47 3.29 2.55
N LEU A 82 13.82 4.25 1.69
CA LEU A 82 13.67 5.69 1.95
C LEU A 82 12.43 6.32 1.29
N TRP A 83 11.48 5.53 0.80
CA TRP A 83 10.35 6.01 -0.01
C TRP A 83 9.44 7.02 0.70
N ALA A 84 9.45 7.04 2.03
CA ALA A 84 8.67 7.97 2.86
C ALA A 84 9.55 8.90 3.72
N SER A 85 10.87 8.92 3.51
CA SER A 85 11.84 9.64 4.36
C SER A 85 11.95 11.13 4.00
N THR A 86 10.81 11.81 3.94
CA THR A 86 10.75 13.27 3.83
C THR A 86 10.47 13.87 5.19
N ILE A 87 11.04 15.04 5.48
CA ILE A 87 10.83 15.74 6.75
C ILE A 87 9.32 15.93 7.03
N ASP A 88 8.55 16.33 6.03
CA ASP A 88 7.10 16.52 6.16
C ASP A 88 6.36 15.23 6.54
N ALA A 89 6.75 14.10 5.96
CA ALA A 89 6.15 12.80 6.27
C ALA A 89 6.53 12.35 7.69
N GLU A 90 7.80 12.51 8.08
CA GLU A 90 8.28 12.16 9.42
C GLU A 90 7.58 13.00 10.50
N LEU A 91 7.45 14.31 10.28
CA LEU A 91 6.72 15.20 11.18
C LEU A 91 5.24 14.84 11.29
N ARG A 92 4.59 14.48 10.18
CA ARG A 92 3.20 14.03 10.18
C ARG A 92 3.01 12.75 11.00
N VAL A 93 3.88 11.76 10.78
CA VAL A 93 3.84 10.49 11.52
C VAL A 93 4.14 10.73 13.00
N ALA A 94 5.12 11.59 13.32
CA ALA A 94 5.44 11.94 14.70
C ALA A 94 4.24 12.57 15.43
N ASN A 95 3.54 13.51 14.79
CA ASN A 95 2.32 14.12 15.33
C ASN A 95 1.19 13.09 15.50
N GLU A 96 0.96 12.23 14.50
CA GLU A 96 -0.07 11.18 14.58
C GLU A 96 0.20 10.21 15.75
N ILE A 97 1.45 9.81 15.95
CA ILE A 97 1.85 8.96 17.08
C ILE A 97 1.65 9.69 18.41
N ALA A 98 2.07 10.96 18.51
CA ALA A 98 1.93 11.74 19.73
C ALA A 98 0.45 11.91 20.13
N GLU A 99 -0.42 12.22 19.16
CA GLU A 99 -1.87 12.28 19.36
C GLU A 99 -2.43 10.94 19.86
N ASN A 100 -2.03 9.83 19.24
CA ASN A 100 -2.49 8.49 19.61
C ASN A 100 -2.08 8.13 21.04
N ILE A 101 -0.89 8.53 21.50
CA ILE A 101 -0.44 8.32 22.89
C ILE A 101 -1.27 9.16 23.88
N VAL A 102 -1.51 10.44 23.58
CA VAL A 102 -2.33 11.31 24.44
C VAL A 102 -3.76 10.79 24.54
N GLN A 103 -4.33 10.35 23.42
CA GLN A 103 -5.67 9.75 23.35
C GLN A 103 -5.74 8.46 24.20
N PHE A 104 -4.76 7.57 24.06
CA PHE A 104 -4.66 6.36 24.85
C PHE A 104 -4.66 6.65 26.36
N ASN A 105 -3.87 7.63 26.79
CA ASN A 105 -3.82 8.03 28.21
C ASN A 105 -5.13 8.64 28.72
N LYS A 106 -5.97 9.20 27.84
CA LYS A 106 -7.30 9.73 28.17
C LYS A 106 -8.39 8.66 28.14
N GLY A 107 -8.06 7.41 27.88
CA GLY A 107 -9.01 6.30 27.76
C GLY A 107 -9.81 6.29 26.45
N SER A 108 -9.45 7.14 25.48
CA SER A 108 -10.07 7.16 24.16
C SER A 108 -9.17 6.43 23.16
N ILE A 109 -9.58 5.25 22.71
CA ILE A 109 -8.90 4.51 21.65
C ILE A 109 -9.46 4.99 20.31
N ARG A 110 -8.61 5.51 19.42
CA ARG A 110 -9.01 5.73 18.01
C ARG A 110 -9.23 4.37 17.34
N ASP A 111 -10.34 4.22 16.62
CA ASP A 111 -10.54 3.11 15.68
C ASP A 111 -9.36 3.07 14.70
N GLY A 112 -8.52 2.04 14.81
CA GLY A 112 -7.29 1.89 14.02
C GLY A 112 -6.03 1.53 14.81
N LEU A 113 -6.07 1.58 16.15
CA LEU A 113 -5.04 0.91 16.95
C LEU A 113 -5.13 -0.62 16.74
N PRO A 114 -4.02 -1.30 16.43
CA PRO A 114 -4.03 -2.75 16.29
C PRO A 114 -4.58 -3.38 17.59
N ARG A 115 -5.61 -4.24 17.48
CA ARG A 115 -6.22 -5.01 18.60
C ARG A 115 -5.26 -5.96 19.34
N PHE A 116 -3.94 -5.83 19.13
CA PHE A 116 -2.91 -6.64 19.77
C PHE A 116 -2.75 -6.37 21.28
N ILE A 117 -3.31 -5.28 21.81
CA ILE A 117 -3.21 -4.95 23.23
C ILE A 117 -4.37 -5.54 24.05
N GLU A 118 -5.51 -5.84 23.43
CA GLU A 118 -6.68 -6.42 24.13
C GLU A 118 -6.46 -7.89 24.55
N SER A 119 -5.43 -8.58 24.03
CA SER A 119 -5.17 -9.99 24.38
C SER A 119 -4.16 -10.18 25.52
N ARG A 120 -3.80 -9.12 26.26
CA ARG A 120 -2.76 -9.16 27.32
C ARG A 120 -3.12 -8.43 28.62
N LEU A 121 -4.36 -7.99 28.77
CA LEU A 121 -4.96 -7.63 30.05
C LEU A 121 -6.01 -8.68 30.42
#